data_AF-A0A4Y6V4Y7-F1
#
_entry.id   AF-A0A4Y6V4Y7-F1
#
_cell.length_a   1.000
_cell.length_b   1.000
_cell.length_c   1.000
_cell.angle_alpha   90.00
_cell.angle_beta   90.00
_cell.angle_gamma   90.00
#
_symmetry.space_group_name_H-M   'P 1'
#
loop_
_entity.id
_entity.type
_entity.pdbx_description
1 polymer ?
#
loop_
_entity_poly.entity_id
_entity_poly.type
_entity_poly.pdbx_seq_one_letter_code
_entity_poly.pdbx_strand_id
1 'polypeptide(L)'
;MTRKKTWFALKLFCAALTIIVALFGLITQNFSATPVMFVFLGLMAIAMAFDERGKNRRGYFALSMLTGLFALIVGLCTLIF
;
A
#
# COMPACT_ATOMS: atom_id res chain seq x y z
N MET A 1 -17.11 13.02 -11.30
CA MET A 1 -17.53 12.05 -10.26
C MET A 1 -16.76 10.71 -10.33
N THR A 2 -15.97 10.43 -11.37
CA THR A 2 -15.31 9.14 -11.64
C THR A 2 -14.03 8.86 -10.84
N ARG A 3 -13.19 9.87 -10.53
CA ARG A 3 -11.88 9.64 -9.88
C ARG A 3 -11.96 8.99 -8.48
N LYS A 4 -13.00 9.31 -7.68
CA LYS A 4 -13.15 8.74 -6.32
C LYS A 4 -13.39 7.22 -6.34
N LYS A 5 -14.07 6.72 -7.37
CA LYS A 5 -14.40 5.29 -7.49
C LYS A 5 -13.14 4.46 -7.81
N THR A 6 -12.24 4.99 -8.62
CA THR A 6 -10.98 4.34 -9.03
C THR A 6 -10.02 4.16 -7.85
N TRP A 7 -9.85 5.19 -7.01
CA TRP A 7 -8.99 5.09 -5.81
C TRP A 7 -9.54 4.09 -4.79
N PHE A 8 -10.86 3.98 -4.67
CA PHE A 8 -11.48 2.99 -3.79
C PHE A 8 -11.24 1.56 -4.28
N ALA A 9 -11.44 1.30 -5.57
CA ALA A 9 -11.16 0.00 -6.18
C ALA A 9 -9.68 -0.39 -6.04
N LEU A 10 -8.75 0.56 -6.25
CA LEU A 10 -7.32 0.32 -6.10
C LEU A 10 -6.92 -0.06 -4.66
N LYS A 11 -7.49 0.63 -3.66
CA LYS A 11 -7.27 0.32 -2.24
C LYS A 11 -7.78 -1.08 -1.90
N LEU A 12 -8.97 -1.43 -2.36
CA LEU A 12 -9.57 -2.75 -2.14
C LEU A 12 -8.72 -3.86 -2.77
N PHE A 13 -8.25 -3.63 -4.00
CA PHE A 13 -7.40 -4.57 -4.72
C PHE A 13 -6.04 -4.77 -4.03
N CYS A 14 -5.36 -3.69 -3.64
CA CYS A 14 -4.10 -3.78 -2.90
C CYS A 14 -4.29 -4.50 -1.55
N ALA A 15 -5.35 -4.16 -0.80
CA ALA A 15 -5.65 -4.81 0.47
C ALA A 15 -5.90 -6.32 0.30
N ALA A 16 -6.66 -6.72 -0.72
CA ALA A 16 -6.89 -8.14 -1.01
C ALA A 16 -5.57 -8.88 -1.30
N LEU A 17 -4.69 -8.30 -2.12
CA LEU A 17 -3.38 -8.89 -2.41
C LEU A 17 -2.49 -8.98 -1.16
N THR A 18 -2.44 -7.92 -0.35
CA THR A 18 -1.72 -7.93 0.92
C THR A 18 -2.20 -9.05 1.84
N ILE A 19 -3.52 -9.23 1.97
CA ILE A 19 -4.11 -10.29 2.81
C ILE A 19 -3.75 -11.68 2.28
N ILE A 20 -3.83 -11.90 0.96
CA ILE A 20 -3.48 -13.19 0.35
C ILE A 20 -2.00 -13.52 0.62
N VAL A 21 -1.11 -12.56 0.41
CA VAL A 21 0.33 -12.74 0.65
C VAL A 21 0.62 -12.98 2.13
N ALA A 22 -0.05 -12.25 3.03
CA ALA A 22 0.09 -12.43 4.47
C ALA A 22 -0.38 -13.81 4.93
N LEU A 23 -1.53 -14.28 4.43
CA LEU A 23 -2.06 -15.62 4.72
C LEU A 23 -1.13 -16.70 4.17
N PHE A 24 -0.61 -16.52 2.96
CA PHE A 24 0.37 -17.44 2.38
C PHE A 24 1.62 -17.56 3.24
N GLY A 25 2.20 -16.43 3.67
CA GLY A 25 3.37 -16.42 4.54
C GLY A 25 3.10 -17.04 5.91
N LEU A 26 1.92 -16.80 6.48
CA LEU A 26 1.51 -17.37 7.76
C LEU A 26 1.32 -18.90 7.70
N ILE A 27 0.65 -19.40 6.66
CA ILE A 27 0.37 -20.84 6.49
C ILE A 27 1.66 -21.59 6.14
N THR A 28 2.46 -21.04 5.22
CA THR A 28 3.68 -21.70 4.71
C THR A 28 4.89 -21.47 5.62
N GLN A 29 4.77 -20.61 6.63
CA GLN A 29 5.87 -20.10 7.45
C GLN A 29 7.03 -19.52 6.61
N ASN A 30 6.73 -19.13 5.37
CA ASN A 30 7.69 -18.61 4.41
C ASN A 30 7.40 -17.14 4.14
N PHE A 31 8.23 -16.28 4.73
CA PHE A 31 8.10 -14.84 4.65
C PHE A 31 8.87 -14.22 3.48
N SER A 32 9.38 -15.01 2.52
CA SER A 32 10.09 -14.48 1.34
C SER A 32 9.23 -13.55 0.48
N ALA A 33 7.89 -13.64 0.57
CA ALA A 33 6.97 -12.75 -0.13
C ALA A 33 6.60 -11.48 0.65
N THR A 34 7.11 -11.28 1.87
CA THR A 34 6.89 -10.05 2.65
C THR A 34 7.34 -8.75 1.97
N PRO A 35 8.42 -8.68 1.17
CA PRO A 35 8.79 -7.44 0.47
C PRO A 35 7.68 -7.00 -0.49
N VAL A 36 7.07 -7.97 -1.18
CA VAL A 36 5.95 -7.74 -2.11
C VAL A 36 4.72 -7.19 -1.36
N MET A 37 4.48 -7.66 -0.13
CA MET A 37 3.42 -7.15 0.74
C MET A 37 3.64 -5.67 1.10
N PHE A 38 4.88 -5.27 1.43
CA PHE A 38 5.23 -3.87 1.71
C PHE A 38 5.07 -2.97 0.48
N VAL A 39 5.37 -3.46 -0.72
CA VAL A 39 5.13 -2.73 -1.97
C VAL A 39 3.64 -2.44 -2.18
N PHE A 40 2.76 -3.43 -1.99
CA PHE A 40 1.31 -3.22 -2.11
C PHE A 40 0.75 -2.26 -1.05
N LEU A 41 1.25 -2.35 0.18
CA LEU A 41 0.90 -1.42 1.25
C LEU A 41 1.36 0.02 0.94
N GLY A 42 2.56 0.18 0.37
CA GLY A 42 3.08 1.47 -0.06
C GLY A 42 2.23 2.10 -1.16
N LEU A 43 1.87 1.33 -2.20
CA LEU A 43 0.94 1.77 -3.25
C LEU A 43 -0.43 2.17 -2.68
N MET A 44 -0.96 1.40 -1.73
CA MET A 44 -2.24 1.70 -1.07
C MET A 44 -2.19 3.01 -0.28
N ALA A 45 -1.11 3.26 0.46
CA ALA A 45 -0.92 4.49 1.22
C ALA A 45 -0.78 5.73 0.31
N ILE A 46 -0.08 5.60 -0.83
CA ILE A 46 -0.01 6.66 -1.85
C ILE A 46 -1.40 6.91 -2.45
N ALA A 47 -2.15 5.85 -2.79
CA ALA A 47 -3.52 5.97 -3.26
C ALA A 47 -4.46 6.64 -2.24
N MET A 48 -4.22 6.44 -0.94
CA MET A 48 -4.92 7.17 0.12
C MET A 48 -4.54 8.65 0.15
N ALA A 49 -3.25 8.98 0.05
CA ALA A 49 -2.80 10.36 -0.03
C ALA A 49 -3.50 11.10 -1.18
N PHE A 50 -3.51 10.55 -2.40
CA PHE A 50 -4.19 11.19 -3.53
C PHE A 50 -5.70 11.41 -3.32
N ASP A 51 -6.40 10.53 -2.59
CA ASP A 51 -7.81 10.74 -2.22
C ASP A 51 -7.99 11.83 -1.15
N GLU A 52 -7.06 11.92 -0.19
CA GLU A 52 -7.06 12.95 0.87
C GLU A 52 -6.77 14.36 0.34
N ARG A 53 -5.97 14.46 -0.73
CA ARG A 53 -5.72 15.72 -1.45
C ARG A 53 -7.01 16.34 -1.97
N GLY A 54 -7.96 15.51 -2.41
CA GLY A 54 -9.28 15.95 -2.87
C GLY A 54 -10.27 16.32 -1.75
N LYS A 55 -9.95 16.01 -0.49
CA LYS A 55 -10.79 16.28 0.70
C LYS A 55 -10.29 17.47 1.52
N ASN A 56 -9.30 18.23 1.03
CA ASN A 56 -8.64 19.35 1.70
C ASN A 56 -8.04 19.02 3.09
N ARG A 57 -7.81 17.72 3.38
CA ARG A 57 -7.18 17.24 4.62
C ARG A 57 -5.66 17.17 4.45
N ARG A 58 -5.03 18.34 4.33
CA ARG A 58 -3.59 18.48 3.99
C ARG A 58 -2.63 17.77 4.97
N GLY A 59 -2.98 17.67 6.24
CA GLY A 59 -2.14 16.96 7.24
C GLY A 59 -2.05 15.45 6.99
N TYR A 60 -3.18 14.82 6.66
CA TYR A 60 -3.22 13.39 6.37
C TYR A 60 -2.55 13.05 5.03
N PHE A 61 -2.65 13.95 4.04
CA PHE A 61 -1.96 13.81 2.76
C PHE A 61 -0.46 13.57 2.92
N ALA A 62 0.23 14.43 3.69
CA ALA A 62 1.68 14.35 3.86
C ALA A 62 2.10 13.08 4.59
N LEU A 63 1.37 12.70 5.63
CA LEU A 63 1.61 11.47 6.38
C LEU A 63 1.43 10.23 5.51
N SER A 64 0.28 10.11 4.83
CA SER A 64 -0.02 8.99 3.93
C SER A 64 1.00 8.88 2.79
N MET A 65 1.46 10.00 2.23
CA MET A 65 2.48 10.03 1.18
C MET A 65 3.84 9.55 1.69
N LEU A 66 4.26 10.02 2.86
CA LEU A 66 5.54 9.67 3.48
C LEU A 66 5.58 8.20 3.90
N THR A 67 4.51 7.72 4.54
CA THR A 67 4.33 6.30 4.88
C THR A 67 4.34 5.43 3.62
N GLY A 68 3.68 5.85 2.55
CA GLY A 68 3.65 5.12 1.29
C GLY A 68 5.01 5.02 0.60
N LEU A 69 5.75 6.13 0.54
CA LEU A 69 7.12 6.14 0.01
C LEU A 69 8.04 5.25 0.85
N PHE A 70 7.97 5.36 2.18
CA PHE A 70 8.79 4.57 3.09
C PHE A 70 8.51 3.08 2.93
N ALA A 71 7.25 2.66 2.90
CA ALA A 71 6.87 1.26 2.69
C ALA A 71 7.34 0.73 1.32
N LEU A 72 7.32 1.56 0.27
CA LEU A 72 7.87 1.20 -1.04
C LEU A 72 9.37 1.02 -1.00
N ILE A 73 10.11 1.94 -0.36
CA ILE A 73 11.57 1.85 -0.22
C ILE A 73 11.94 0.60 0.57
N VAL A 74 11.26 0.32 1.68
CA VAL A 74 11.48 -0.89 2.49
C VAL A 74 11.22 -2.14 1.65
N GLY A 75 10.06 -2.20 0.98
CA GLY A 75 9.72 -3.34 0.13
C GLY A 75 10.71 -3.57 -1.02
N LEU A 76 11.17 -2.51 -1.67
CA LEU A 76 12.20 -2.59 -2.72
C LEU A 76 13.56 -3.00 -2.16
N CYS A 77 13.97 -2.45 -1.02
CA CYS A 77 15.26 -2.74 -0.41
C CYS A 77 15.33 -4.22 0.02
N THR A 78 14.28 -4.74 0.66
CA THR A 78 14.18 -6.16 1.06
C THR A 78 13.95 -7.10 -0.12
N LEU A 79 13.56 -6.61 -1.30
CA LEU A 79 13.47 -7.42 -2.51
C LEU A 79 14.83 -7.55 -3.22
N ILE A 80 15.71 -6.56 -3.04
CA ILE A 80 17.02 -6.47 -3.69
C ILE A 80 18.13 -7.12 -2.85
N PHE A 81 18.05 -7.01 -1.52
CA PHE A 81 18.98 -7.61 -0.55
C PHE A 81 18.45 -8.91 0.03
#